data_AF-A0A920NCD1-F1
#
_entry.id   AF-A0A920NCD1-F1
#
_cell.length_a   1.000
_cell.length_b   1.000
_cell.length_c   1.000
_cell.angle_alpha   90.00
_cell.angle_beta   90.00
_cell.angle_gamma   90.00
#
_symmetry.space_group_name_H-M   'P 1'
#
loop_
_entity.id
_entity.type
_entity.pdbx_description
1 polymer ?
#
loop_
_entity_poly.entity_id
_entity_poly.type
_entity_poly.pdbx_seq_one_letter_code
_entity_poly.pdbx_strand_id
1 'polypeptide(L)' 'MLTEQEIKKYKTDGYVVPEYRVPSHILDSIDEKTDAFMGKNPEFRDNCSALFGRM' A
#
# COMPACT_ATOMS: atom_id res chain seq x y z
N MET A 1 7.29 -15.67 2.91
CA MET A 1 6.29 -16.40 3.71
C MET A 1 6.48 -16.02 5.16
N LEU A 2 5.40 -15.89 5.93
CA LEU A 2 5.48 -15.57 7.35
C LEU A 2 6.14 -16.71 8.12
N THR A 3 6.93 -16.37 9.13
CA THR A 3 7.46 -17.30 10.12
C THR A 3 6.35 -17.78 11.06
N GLU A 4 6.58 -18.88 11.77
CA GLU A 4 5.62 -19.37 12.77
C GLU A 4 5.36 -18.35 13.89
N GLN A 5 6.37 -17.55 14.24
CA GLN A 5 6.25 -16.47 15.22
C GLN A 5 5.33 -15.36 14.71
N GLU A 6 5.49 -14.93 13.46
CA GLU A 6 4.63 -13.94 12.81
C GLU A 6 3.18 -14.44 12.66
N ILE A 7 3.00 -15.73 12.35
CA ILE A 7 1.66 -16.36 12.29
C ILE A 7 1.01 -16.35 13.68
N LYS A 8 1.76 -16.68 14.74
CA LYS A 8 1.23 -16.63 16.11
C LYS A 8 0.85 -15.20 16.50
N LYS A 9 1.69 -14.22 16.18
CA LYS A 9 1.39 -12.80 16.41
C LYS A 9 0.13 -12.35 15.70
N TYR A 10 -0.04 -12.70 14.42
CA TYR A 10 -1.26 -12.41 13.67
C TYR A 10 -2.52 -12.97 14.35
N LYS A 11 -2.45 -14.22 14.84
CA LYS A 11 -3.58 -14.85 15.56
C LYS A 11 -3.93 -14.16 16.87
N THR A 12 -2.96 -13.54 17.54
CA THR A 12 -3.17 -12.84 18.82
C THR A 12 -3.58 -11.38 18.62
N ASP A 13 -2.90 -10.66 17.72
CA ASP A 13 -2.99 -9.21 17.59
C ASP A 13 -3.94 -8.79 16.44
N GLY A 14 -4.35 -9.74 15.60
CA GLY A 14 -5.18 -9.49 14.41
C GLY A 14 -4.42 -8.88 13.23
N TYR A 15 -3.14 -8.56 13.39
CA TYR A 15 -2.26 -8.07 12.32
C TYR A 15 -0.81 -8.50 12.56
N VAL A 16 0.00 -8.47 11.50
CA VAL A 16 1.44 -8.62 11.60
C VAL A 16 2.11 -7.72 10.55
N VAL A 17 3.21 -7.08 10.95
CA VAL A 17 4.09 -6.37 10.02
C VAL A 17 5.25 -7.31 9.73
N PRO A 18 5.30 -7.95 8.55
CA PRO A 18 6.36 -8.88 8.27
C PRO A 18 7.70 -8.18 8.08
N GLU A 19 8.78 -8.92 8.31
CA GLU A 19 10.13 -8.51 7.88
C GLU A 19 10.35 -8.68 6.36
N TYR A 20 9.30 -8.51 5.57
CA TYR A 20 9.39 -8.38 4.13
C TYR A 20 9.38 -6.90 3.77
N ARG A 21 10.27 -6.51 2.84
CA ARG A 21 10.32 -5.16 2.29
C ARG A 21 10.22 -5.27 0.77
N VAL A 22 9.30 -4.51 0.20
CA VAL A 22 9.20 -4.37 -1.25
C VAL A 22 10.44 -3.60 -1.72
N PRO A 23 11.16 -4.07 -2.77
CA PRO A 23 12.28 -3.33 -3.32
C PRO A 23 11.87 -1.92 -3.77
N SER A 24 12.72 -0.92 -3.54
CA SER A 24 12.40 0.48 -3.84
C SER A 24 11.98 0.69 -5.30
N HIS A 25 12.70 0.09 -6.25
CA HIS A 25 12.38 0.22 -7.68
C HIS A 25 10.98 -0.28 -8.06
N ILE A 26 10.40 -1.21 -7.29
CA ILE A 26 9.03 -1.67 -7.51
C ILE A 26 8.04 -0.62 -7.00
N LEU A 27 8.32 0.01 -5.85
CA LEU A 27 7.52 1.12 -5.32
C LEU A 27 7.56 2.31 -6.27
N ASP A 28 8.75 2.67 -6.74
CA ASP A 28 8.96 3.74 -7.72
C ASP A 28 8.13 3.49 -8.99
N SER A 29 8.13 2.24 -9.50
CA SER A 29 7.32 1.87 -10.67
C SER A 29 5.81 1.93 -10.43
N ILE A 30 5.34 1.65 -9.22
CA ILE A 30 3.93 1.78 -8.84
C ILE A 30 3.54 3.26 -8.82
N ASP A 31 4.37 4.11 -8.24
CA ASP A 31 4.14 5.56 -8.17
C ASP A 31 4.07 6.17 -9.57
N GLU A 32 5.04 5.85 -10.43
CA GLU A 32 5.06 6.32 -11.83
C GLU A 32 3.80 5.91 -12.61
N LYS A 33 3.35 4.66 -12.44
CA LYS A 33 2.12 4.16 -13.10
C LYS A 33 0.88 4.84 -12.56
N THR A 34 0.85 5.11 -11.27
CA THR A 34 -0.27 5.80 -10.60
C THR A 34 -0.36 7.23 -11.10
N ASP A 35 0.76 7.96 -11.13
CA ASP A 35 0.82 9.33 -11.64
C ASP A 35 0.41 9.41 -13.11
N ALA A 36 0.91 8.49 -13.95
CA ALA A 36 0.53 8.44 -15.36
C ALA A 36 -0.96 8.13 -15.55
N PHE A 37 -1.55 7.28 -14.71
CA PHE A 37 -2.98 6.98 -14.75
C PHE A 37 -3.82 8.19 -14.32
N MET A 38 -3.45 8.84 -13.22
CA MET A 38 -4.15 9.99 -12.67
C MET A 38 -4.05 11.22 -13.57
N GLY A 39 -2.90 11.42 -14.24
CA GLY A 39 -2.73 12.48 -15.23
C GLY A 39 -3.62 12.28 -16.47
N LYS A 40 -3.89 11.03 -16.86
CA LYS A 40 -4.78 10.71 -17.99
C LYS A 40 -6.26 10.74 -17.63
N ASN A 41 -6.59 10.46 -16.37
CA ASN A 41 -7.97 10.32 -15.89
C ASN A 41 -8.17 11.17 -14.63
N PRO A 42 -8.17 12.51 -14.76
CA PRO A 42 -8.25 13.42 -13.62
C PRO A 42 -9.54 13.27 -12.80
N GLU A 43 -10.60 12.69 -13.37
CA GLU A 43 -11.86 12.37 -12.69
C GLU A 43 -11.68 11.36 -11.54
N PHE A 44 -10.64 10.53 -11.56
CA PHE A 44 -10.35 9.59 -10.47
C PHE A 44 -9.54 10.20 -9.33
N ARG A 45 -9.07 11.45 -9.48
CA ARG A 45 -8.32 12.15 -8.44
C ARG A 45 -9.09 12.26 -7.12
N ASP A 46 -10.40 12.43 -7.21
CA ASP A 46 -11.31 12.59 -6.08
C ASP A 46 -12.19 11.36 -5.83
N ASN A 47 -11.88 10.21 -6.45
CA ASN A 47 -12.64 8.96 -6.28
C ASN A 47 -12.56 8.40 -4.84
N CYS A 48 -11.82 9.05 -3.94
CA CYS A 48 -11.84 8.77 -2.53
C CYS A 48 -11.60 10.01 -1.68
N SER A 49 -12.52 10.97 -1.75
CA SER A 49 -12.63 12.06 -0.76
C SER A 49 -12.76 11.57 0.68
N ALA A 50 -13.10 10.29 0.91
CA ALA A 50 -13.12 9.64 2.22
C ALA A 50 -11.75 9.11 2.70
N LEU A 51 -10.78 8.86 1.82
CA LEU A 51 -9.47 8.28 2.20
C LEU A 51 -8.33 9.30 2.21
N PHE A 52 -8.46 10.43 1.51
CA PHE A 52 -7.44 11.48 1.46
C PHE A 52 -7.91 12.79 2.11
N GLY A 53 -8.33 12.70 3.37
CA GLY A 53 -8.41 13.87 4.24
C GLY A 53 -7.00 14.43 4.51
N ARG A 54 -6.49 15.27 3.59
CA ARG A 54 -5.36 16.15 3.91
C ARG A 54 -5.87 17.27 4.81
N MET A 55 -5.53 17.18 6.10
CA MET A 55 -5.12 18.37 6.86
C MET A 55 -3.82 18.91 6.28
#